data_AF-A0AAX3VM89-F1
#
_entry.id   AF-A0AAX3VM89-F1
#
_cell.length_a   1.000
_cell.length_b   1.000
_cell.length_c   1.000
_cell.angle_alpha   90.00
_cell.angle_beta   90.00
_cell.angle_gamma   90.00
#
_symmetry.space_group_name_H-M   'P 1'
#
loop_
_entity.id
_entity.type
_entity.pdbx_description
1 polymer ?
#
loop_
_entity_poly.entity_id
_entity_poly.type
_entity_poly.pdbx_seq_one_letter_code
_entity_poly.pdbx_strand_id
1 'polypeptide(L)'
;MKHPDGMIGLTATDADTDLPAASSDAAEDFVITENVESELYEATVNGKLAAGLLYSRTGDRVLLLAASVFPEFRGKGVAARLLGGVLDRLREDKKTATVSCPFAAAYIRAHPEYADVVDTRFPGNPHGHHH
;
A
#
# COMPACT_ATOMS: atom_id res chain seq x y z
N MET A 1 -6.96 -39.92 -36.22
CA MET A 1 -5.97 -38.98 -35.62
C MET A 1 -6.73 -37.95 -34.79
N LYS A 2 -6.37 -37.80 -33.50
CA LYS A 2 -6.68 -36.69 -32.54
C LYS A 2 -8.18 -36.40 -32.28
N HIS A 3 -8.74 -36.15 -31.10
CA HIS A 3 -8.38 -36.06 -29.67
C HIS A 3 -9.75 -35.88 -28.91
N PRO A 4 -9.81 -35.78 -27.56
CA PRO A 4 -10.65 -36.65 -26.72
C PRO A 4 -11.77 -35.97 -25.90
N ASP A 5 -12.47 -36.84 -25.17
CA ASP A 5 -13.15 -36.73 -23.87
C ASP A 5 -13.21 -35.39 -23.14
N GLY A 6 -14.46 -35.06 -22.73
CA GLY A 6 -14.79 -34.79 -21.34
C GLY A 6 -14.28 -33.48 -20.76
N MET A 7 -15.10 -32.42 -20.82
CA MET A 7 -14.93 -31.31 -19.89
C MET A 7 -16.24 -30.54 -19.68
N ILE A 8 -16.81 -30.70 -18.49
CA ILE A 8 -17.54 -29.65 -17.75
C ILE A 8 -17.57 -30.11 -16.29
N GLY A 9 -16.46 -29.85 -15.60
CA GLY A 9 -16.47 -29.81 -14.14
C GLY A 9 -17.08 -28.48 -13.70
N LEU A 10 -18.23 -28.56 -13.03
CA LEU A 10 -18.66 -27.49 -12.13
C LEU A 10 -17.67 -27.43 -10.97
N THR A 11 -17.05 -26.27 -10.76
CA THR A 11 -16.87 -25.70 -9.43
C THR A 11 -16.94 -24.19 -9.54
N ALA A 12 -18.05 -23.62 -9.06
CA ALA A 12 -18.07 -22.26 -8.57
C ALA A 12 -17.27 -22.22 -7.25
N THR A 13 -16.30 -21.30 -7.19
CA THR A 13 -15.91 -20.58 -5.98
C THR A 13 -15.92 -19.13 -6.44
N ASP A 14 -16.96 -18.38 -6.07
CA ASP A 14 -17.05 -17.59 -4.84
C ASP A 14 -16.12 -16.37 -4.87
N ALA A 15 -16.71 -15.23 -4.54
CA ALA A 15 -16.14 -13.91 -4.62
C ALA A 15 -14.78 -13.79 -3.92
N ASP A 16 -13.88 -12.96 -4.45
CA ASP A 16 -13.30 -11.89 -3.64
C ASP A 16 -12.48 -10.91 -4.53
N THR A 17 -12.85 -9.64 -4.45
CA THR A 17 -12.04 -8.44 -4.69
C THR A 17 -11.25 -8.32 -6.01
N ASP A 18 -11.91 -7.63 -6.94
CA ASP A 18 -11.31 -6.88 -8.03
C ASP A 18 -10.29 -5.83 -7.51
N LEU A 19 -9.02 -5.99 -7.94
CA LEU A 19 -7.90 -5.03 -8.04
C LEU A 19 -7.18 -4.57 -6.74
N PRO A 20 -5.83 -4.59 -6.72
CA PRO A 20 -5.08 -3.58 -7.47
C PRO A 20 -4.02 -4.09 -8.45
N ALA A 21 -3.88 -3.32 -9.53
CA ALA A 21 -2.63 -3.08 -10.19
C ALA A 21 -1.57 -2.61 -9.18
N ALA A 22 -0.54 -3.42 -8.93
CA ALA A 22 0.75 -2.92 -8.55
C ALA A 22 1.75 -3.64 -9.44
N SER A 23 2.24 -2.88 -10.41
CA SER A 23 3.16 -3.29 -11.46
C SER A 23 4.36 -4.07 -10.90
N SER A 24 4.64 -5.17 -11.60
CA SER A 24 5.67 -6.18 -11.34
C SER A 24 7.10 -5.60 -11.24
N ASP A 25 7.92 -6.14 -10.32
CA ASP A 25 9.21 -6.75 -10.69
C ASP A 25 9.82 -7.65 -9.59
N ALA A 26 10.00 -8.91 -9.98
CA ALA A 26 10.96 -9.94 -9.55
C ALA A 26 11.00 -10.51 -8.10
N ALA A 27 10.53 -11.76 -8.01
CA ALA A 27 11.02 -12.89 -7.19
C ALA A 27 10.76 -12.95 -5.68
N GLU A 28 9.90 -12.10 -5.12
CA GLU A 28 9.28 -12.34 -3.80
C GLU A 28 7.77 -12.10 -3.90
N ASP A 29 6.93 -13.00 -3.40
CA ASP A 29 5.48 -12.83 -3.31
C ASP A 29 5.15 -11.69 -2.35
N PHE A 30 5.24 -10.45 -2.82
CA PHE A 30 4.85 -9.25 -2.09
C PHE A 30 3.41 -8.90 -2.44
N VAL A 31 2.51 -9.08 -1.48
CA VAL A 31 1.08 -8.82 -1.64
C VAL A 31 0.67 -7.71 -0.68
N ILE A 32 0.05 -6.67 -1.20
CA ILE A 32 -0.55 -5.60 -0.40
C ILE A 32 -2.04 -5.88 -0.29
N THR A 33 -2.52 -6.07 0.93
CA THR A 33 -3.94 -6.22 1.26
C THR A 33 -4.44 -4.94 1.90
N GLU A 34 -5.54 -4.39 1.39
CA GLU A 34 -6.19 -3.23 1.98
C GLU A 34 -7.31 -3.69 2.90
N ASN A 35 -7.22 -3.35 4.18
CA ASN A 35 -8.31 -3.52 5.13
C ASN A 35 -9.02 -2.18 5.30
N VAL A 36 -10.10 -1.98 4.55
CA VAL A 36 -10.93 -0.77 4.60
C VAL A 36 -11.64 -0.59 5.94
N GLU A 37 -12.00 -1.68 6.61
CA GLU A 37 -12.70 -1.64 7.90
C GLU A 37 -11.79 -1.15 9.03
N SER A 38 -10.51 -1.54 8.98
CA SER A 38 -9.49 -1.15 9.96
C SER A 38 -8.64 0.04 9.51
N GLU A 39 -8.93 0.60 8.33
CA GLU A 39 -8.12 1.63 7.65
C GLU A 39 -6.61 1.29 7.69
N LEU A 40 -6.29 0.03 7.37
CA LEU A 40 -4.94 -0.53 7.48
C LEU A 40 -4.54 -1.21 6.17
N TYR A 41 -3.40 -0.82 5.61
CA TYR A 41 -2.77 -1.54 4.51
C TYR A 41 -1.76 -2.54 5.07
N GLU A 42 -1.97 -3.81 4.80
CA GLU A 42 -1.10 -4.90 5.22
C GLU A 42 -0.24 -5.35 4.06
N ALA A 43 1.05 -5.53 4.29
CA ALA A 43 1.98 -6.01 3.30
C ALA A 43 2.49 -7.38 3.73
N THR A 44 2.23 -8.40 2.92
CA THR A 44 2.72 -9.74 3.12
C THR A 44 3.84 -10.05 2.14
N VAL A 45 4.92 -10.66 2.62
CA VAL A 45 6.08 -11.11 1.82
C VAL A 45 6.17 -12.62 1.98
N ASN A 46 6.11 -13.39 0.89
CA ASN A 46 6.13 -14.85 0.92
C ASN A 46 5.07 -15.44 1.87
N GLY A 47 3.87 -14.85 1.87
CA GLY A 47 2.75 -15.25 2.74
C GLY A 47 2.90 -14.88 4.22
N LYS A 48 3.90 -14.07 4.61
CA LYS A 48 4.10 -13.59 5.99
C LYS A 48 3.88 -12.10 6.09
N LEU A 49 3.16 -11.64 7.12
CA LEU A 49 2.97 -10.22 7.37
C LEU A 49 4.31 -9.54 7.65
N ALA A 50 4.69 -8.64 6.74
CA ALA A 50 5.99 -7.97 6.74
C ALA A 50 5.86 -6.50 7.17
N ALA A 51 4.77 -5.83 6.80
CA ALA A 51 4.49 -4.46 7.21
C ALA A 51 2.98 -4.18 7.31
N GLY A 52 2.63 -3.13 8.04
CA GLY A 52 1.30 -2.56 8.13
C GLY A 52 1.39 -1.03 8.05
N LEU A 53 0.50 -0.39 7.31
CA LEU A 53 0.41 1.05 7.16
C LEU A 53 -0.98 1.49 7.55
N LEU A 54 -1.08 2.10 8.72
CA LEU A 54 -2.30 2.71 9.21
C LEU A 54 -2.54 4.01 8.44
N TYR A 55 -3.71 4.10 7.86
CA TYR A 55 -4.18 5.28 7.17
C TYR A 55 -5.53 5.72 7.76
N SER A 56 -6.01 6.88 7.37
CA SER A 56 -7.40 7.24 7.59
C SER A 56 -7.93 8.01 6.39
N ARG A 57 -9.17 7.75 5.98
CA ARG A 57 -9.79 8.41 4.84
C ARG A 57 -10.69 9.53 5.31
N THR A 58 -10.43 10.74 4.82
CA THR A 58 -11.24 11.94 5.10
C THR A 58 -11.64 12.59 3.78
N GLY A 59 -12.84 12.28 3.29
CA GLY A 59 -13.32 12.74 1.98
C GLY A 59 -12.38 12.28 0.86
N ASP A 60 -11.85 13.23 0.10
CA ASP A 60 -10.91 12.97 -1.01
C ASP A 60 -9.45 12.83 -0.56
N ARG A 61 -9.20 12.79 0.75
CA ARG A 61 -7.87 12.77 1.35
C ARG A 61 -7.59 11.47 2.09
N VAL A 62 -6.35 11.03 2.03
CA VAL A 62 -5.86 9.85 2.76
C VAL A 62 -4.73 10.26 3.69
N LEU A 63 -5.00 10.19 4.97
CA LEU A 63 -4.08 10.53 6.04
C LEU A 63 -3.23 9.32 6.39
N LEU A 64 -1.96 9.33 6.01
CA LEU A 64 -0.98 8.33 6.40
C LEU A 64 -0.56 8.58 7.86
N LEU A 65 -1.10 7.77 8.77
CA LEU A 65 -0.94 7.93 10.22
C LEU A 65 0.39 7.33 10.69
N ALA A 66 0.60 6.04 10.44
CA ALA A 66 1.79 5.34 10.90
C ALA A 66 2.10 4.11 10.03
N ALA A 67 3.37 3.93 9.68
CA ALA A 67 3.86 2.70 9.06
C ALA A 67 4.62 1.87 10.11
N SER A 68 4.21 0.62 10.30
CA SER A 68 4.91 -0.36 11.13
C SER A 68 5.44 -1.48 10.26
N VAL A 69 6.73 -1.78 10.41
CA VAL A 69 7.37 -2.93 9.75
C VAL A 69 7.80 -3.90 10.82
N PHE A 70 7.55 -5.18 10.58
CA PHE A 70 8.05 -6.25 11.43
C PHE A 70 9.59 -6.21 11.47
N PRO A 71 10.20 -6.40 12.64
CA PRO A 71 11.65 -6.29 12.80
C PRO A 71 12.43 -7.25 11.88
N GLU A 72 11.85 -8.41 11.57
CA GLU A 72 12.42 -9.41 10.64
C GLU A 72 12.54 -8.91 9.19
N PHE A 73 11.76 -7.90 8.82
CA PHE A 73 11.71 -7.30 7.49
C PHE A 73 12.21 -5.84 7.47
N ARG A 74 12.58 -5.28 8.63
CA ARG A 74 13.23 -3.96 8.70
C ARG A 74 14.57 -3.99 7.98
N GLY A 75 14.91 -2.89 7.32
CA GLY A 75 16.13 -2.75 6.52
C GLY A 75 16.05 -3.35 5.12
N LYS A 76 14.96 -4.05 4.76
CA LYS A 76 14.72 -4.57 3.39
C LYS A 76 13.90 -3.63 2.50
N GLY A 77 13.60 -2.42 2.97
CA GLY A 77 12.79 -1.45 2.22
C GLY A 77 11.31 -1.82 2.07
N VAL A 78 10.78 -2.77 2.85
CA VAL A 78 9.37 -3.21 2.75
C VAL A 78 8.39 -2.06 3.00
N ALA A 79 8.62 -1.22 4.02
CA ALA A 79 7.79 -0.04 4.23
C ALA A 79 7.81 0.92 3.05
N ALA A 80 8.98 1.15 2.44
CA ALA A 80 9.09 2.02 1.28
C ALA A 80 8.31 1.46 0.08
N ARG A 81 8.39 0.14 -0.16
CA ARG A 81 7.60 -0.53 -1.21
C ARG A 81 6.09 -0.43 -0.95
N LEU A 82 5.67 -0.68 0.29
CA LEU A 82 4.27 -0.51 0.70
C LEU A 82 3.79 0.92 0.51
N LEU A 83 4.58 1.90 0.98
CA LEU A 83 4.25 3.32 0.87
C LEU A 83 4.15 3.75 -0.60
N GLY A 84 5.15 3.37 -1.42
CA GLY A 84 5.16 3.65 -2.85
C GLY A 84 3.93 3.09 -3.55
N GLY A 85 3.56 1.83 -3.26
CA GLY A 85 2.36 1.21 -3.85
C GLY A 85 1.07 1.92 -3.43
N VAL A 86 0.95 2.32 -2.15
CA VAL A 86 -0.22 3.07 -1.68
C VAL A 86 -0.27 4.47 -2.31
N LEU A 87 0.86 5.18 -2.38
CA LEU A 87 0.95 6.50 -3.00
C LEU A 87 0.62 6.47 -4.49
N ASP A 88 1.08 5.44 -5.21
CA ASP A 88 0.77 5.24 -6.62
C ASP A 88 -0.74 5.04 -6.83
N ARG A 89 -1.37 4.22 -5.99
CA ARG A 89 -2.83 4.03 -6.02
C ARG A 89 -3.60 5.32 -5.76
N LEU A 90 -3.12 6.15 -4.82
CA LEU A 90 -3.71 7.47 -4.56
C LEU A 90 -3.56 8.41 -5.75
N ARG A 91 -2.43 8.33 -6.45
CA ARG A 91 -2.16 9.08 -7.68
C ARG A 91 -3.15 8.71 -8.78
N GLU A 92 -3.36 7.41 -9.01
CA GLU A 92 -4.31 6.89 -10.00
C GLU A 92 -5.75 7.30 -9.67
N ASP A 93 -6.12 7.24 -8.39
CA ASP A 93 -7.41 7.66 -7.86
C ASP A 93 -7.62 9.19 -7.84
N LYS A 94 -6.60 9.99 -8.16
CA LYS A 94 -6.58 11.45 -8.01
C LYS A 94 -6.91 11.95 -6.60
N LYS A 95 -6.57 11.15 -5.58
CA LYS A 95 -6.70 11.50 -4.17
C LYS A 95 -5.41 12.14 -3.67
N THR A 96 -5.51 12.91 -2.59
CA THR A 96 -4.34 13.52 -1.96
C THR A 96 -3.94 12.77 -0.68
N ALA A 97 -2.65 12.60 -0.45
CA ALA A 97 -2.10 11.99 0.77
C ALA A 97 -1.67 13.07 1.78
N THR A 98 -2.06 12.96 3.04
CA THR A 98 -1.46 13.75 4.13
C THR A 98 -0.54 12.86 4.94
N VAL A 99 0.68 13.32 5.23
CA VAL A 99 1.71 12.48 5.81
C VAL A 99 2.01 12.90 7.24
N SER A 100 1.40 12.22 8.22
CA SER A 100 1.64 12.51 9.64
C SER A 100 2.90 11.81 10.18
N CYS A 101 3.31 10.71 9.54
CA CYS A 101 4.45 9.92 9.98
C CYS A 101 5.79 10.51 9.49
N PRO A 102 6.80 10.69 10.37
CA PRO A 102 8.10 11.22 9.97
C PRO A 102 8.86 10.31 9.00
N PHE A 103 8.62 8.99 9.04
CA PHE A 103 9.20 8.04 8.10
C PHE A 103 8.68 8.28 6.67
N ALA A 104 7.38 8.44 6.53
CA ALA A 104 6.74 8.71 5.25
C ALA A 104 7.17 10.07 4.69
N ALA A 105 7.32 11.09 5.55
CA ALA A 105 7.86 12.39 5.14
C ALA A 105 9.31 12.27 4.64
N ALA A 106 10.15 11.45 5.30
CA ALA A 106 11.49 11.17 4.83
C ALA A 106 11.50 10.44 3.47
N TYR A 107 10.58 9.50 3.26
CA TYR A 107 10.42 8.79 1.99
C TYR A 107 10.04 9.75 0.85
N ILE A 108 9.05 10.62 1.05
CA ILE A 108 8.65 11.63 0.05
C ILE A 108 9.79 12.61 -0.27
N ARG A 109 10.61 12.98 0.72
CA ARG A 109 11.81 13.80 0.46
C ARG A 109 12.83 13.08 -0.43
N ALA A 110 12.95 11.76 -0.30
CA ALA A 110 13.80 10.95 -1.17
C ALA A 110 13.15 10.71 -2.55
N HIS A 111 11.83 10.76 -2.62
CA HIS A 111 11.02 10.53 -3.82
C HIS A 111 10.10 11.71 -4.11
N PRO A 112 10.64 12.84 -4.61
CA PRO A 112 9.87 14.04 -4.90
C PRO A 112 8.80 13.83 -5.99
N GLU A 113 8.86 12.74 -6.75
CA GLU A 113 7.85 12.34 -7.73
C GLU A 113 6.47 12.05 -7.12
N TYR A 114 6.40 11.78 -5.81
CA TYR A 114 5.15 11.59 -5.06
C TYR A 114 4.73 12.86 -4.31
N ALA A 115 5.54 13.92 -4.32
CA ALA A 115 5.17 15.18 -3.69
C ALA A 115 3.95 15.84 -4.36
N ASP A 116 3.60 15.46 -5.60
CA ASP A 116 2.36 15.91 -6.26
C ASP A 116 1.10 15.28 -5.68
N VAL A 117 1.21 14.06 -5.14
CA VAL A 117 0.11 13.35 -4.48
C VAL A 117 -0.07 13.85 -3.05
N VAL A 118 0.96 14.43 -2.44
CA VAL A 118 0.89 14.93 -1.06
C VAL A 118 0.10 16.23 -1.01
N ASP A 119 -0.91 16.31 -0.12
CA ASP A 119 -1.67 17.52 0.10
C ASP A 119 -0.74 18.61 0.68
N THR A 120 -0.37 19.60 -0.13
CA THR A 120 0.51 20.69 0.29
C THR A 120 -0.16 21.65 1.28
N ARG A 121 -1.50 21.59 1.41
CA ARG A 121 -2.31 22.39 2.33
C ARG A 121 -2.29 21.81 3.73
N PHE A 122 -2.20 20.48 3.82
CA PHE A 122 -2.00 19.71 5.04
C PHE A 122 -0.94 18.64 4.78
N PRO A 123 0.36 19.01 4.81
CA PRO A 123 1.43 18.04 4.55
C PRO A 123 1.55 16.99 5.68
N GLY A 124 0.92 17.24 6.82
CA GLY A 124 1.11 16.46 8.04
C GLY A 124 2.43 16.88 8.72
N ASN A 125 2.38 16.99 10.04
CA ASN A 125 3.27 17.83 10.82
C ASN A 125 4.77 17.49 10.62
N PRO A 126 5.59 18.35 9.96
CA PRO A 126 7.01 18.07 9.75
C PRO A 126 7.86 18.27 11.02
N HIS A 127 7.33 18.95 12.03
CA HIS A 127 8.06 19.28 13.27
C HIS A 127 7.11 19.29 14.47
N GLY A 128 7.08 18.21 15.25
CA GLY A 128 6.55 18.27 16.61
C GLY A 128 7.50 19.08 17.49
N HIS A 129 7.46 20.41 17.40
CA HIS A 129 8.06 21.26 18.43
C HIS A 129 7.14 21.22 19.65
N HIS A 130 7.43 20.27 20.55
CA HIS A 130 6.97 20.33 21.93
C HIS A 130 7.69 21.53 22.58
N HIS A 131 6.91 22.53 23.00
CA HIS A 131 7.37 23.63 23.86
C HIS A 131 7.10 23.28 25.33
#